data_AF-A0A932SJK4-F1
#
_entry.id   AF-A0A932SJK4-F1
#
_cell.length_a   1.000
_cell.length_b   1.000
_cell.length_c   1.000
_cell.angle_alpha   90.00
_cell.angle_beta   90.00
_cell.angle_gamma   90.00
#
_symmetry.space_group_name_H-M   'P 1'
#
loop_
_entity.id
_entity.type
_entity.pdbx_description
1 polymer ?
#
loop_
_entity_poly.entity_id
_entity_poly.type
_entity_poly.pdbx_seq_one_letter_code
_entity_poly.pdbx_strand_id
1 'polypeptide(L)' 'MNALLAGDLGAGKALLRDYINATITFEGLAKELGKPSKSIHRMLGPRGNPRAESIFGIIKILQAYEDVQLQVKANQPAA' A
#
# COMPACT_ATOMS: atom_id res chain seq x y z
N MET A 1 3.83 6.76 2.37
CA MET A 1 4.91 5.81 2.01
C MET A 1 6.10 5.86 2.97
N ASN A 2 6.52 7.03 3.45
CA ASN A 2 7.65 7.17 4.39
C ASN A 2 7.57 6.29 5.64
N ALA A 3 6.37 6.10 6.22
CA ALA A 3 6.19 5.20 7.36
C ALA A 3 6.62 3.75 7.06
N LEU A 4 6.28 3.22 5.88
CA LEU A 4 6.72 1.89 5.45
C LEU A 4 8.25 1.80 5.30
N LEU A 5 8.87 2.85 4.77
CA LEU A 5 10.33 2.92 4.62
C LEU A 5 11.06 3.08 5.98
N ALA A 6 10.39 3.69 6.96
CA ALA A 6 10.88 3.82 8.33
C ALA A 6 10.64 2.56 9.19
N GLY A 7 10.03 1.51 8.63
CA GLY A 7 9.70 0.27 9.36
C GLY A 7 8.43 0.33 10.20
N ASP A 8 7.69 1.45 10.19
CA ASP A 8 6.40 1.56 10.85
C ASP A 8 5.28 0.98 9.97
N LEU A 9 5.10 -0.34 10.12
CA LEU A 9 4.03 -1.08 9.45
C LEU A 9 2.64 -0.68 9.93
N GLY A 10 2.50 -0.19 11.16
CA GLY A 10 1.20 0.23 11.71
C GLY A 10 0.67 1.44 10.95
N ALA A 11 1.45 2.52 10.95
CA ALA A 11 1.13 3.74 10.22
C ALA A 11 1.13 3.49 8.70
N GLY A 12 2.05 2.68 8.19
CA GLY A 12 2.10 2.32 6.78
C GLY A 12 0.84 1.62 6.27
N LYS A 13 0.30 0.65 7.02
CA LYS A 13 -0.97 -0.03 6.69
C LYS A 13 -2.15 0.93 6.75
N ALA A 14 -2.23 1.76 7.79
CA ALA A 14 -3.32 2.72 7.95
C ALA A 14 -3.37 3.68 6.75
N LEU A 15 -2.22 4.26 6.38
CA LEU A 15 -2.11 5.15 5.23
C LEU A 15 -2.50 4.46 3.92
N LEU A 16 -2.13 3.20 3.72
CA LEU A 16 -2.59 2.44 2.55
C LEU A 16 -4.11 2.26 2.56
N ARG A 17 -4.73 1.93 3.69
CA ARG A 17 -6.20 1.78 3.77
C ARG A 17 -6.91 3.08 3.41
N ASP A 18 -6.45 4.19 3.97
CA ASP A 18 -7.06 5.50 3.76
C ASP A 18 -6.94 5.91 2.30
N TYR A 19 -5.76 5.68 1.71
CA TYR A 19 -5.52 5.94 0.30
C TYR A 19 -6.41 5.09 -0.61
N ILE A 20 -6.52 3.78 -0.35
CA ILE A 20 -7.39 2.87 -1.11
C ILE A 20 -8.84 3.32 -1.03
N ASN A 21 -9.33 3.68 0.16
CA ASN A 21 -10.70 4.16 0.36
C ASN A 21 -10.98 5.46 -0.42
N ALA A 22 -9.98 6.34 -0.53
CA ALA A 22 -10.12 7.63 -1.23
C ALA A 22 -10.01 7.54 -2.76
N THR A 23 -9.48 6.42 -3.30
CA THR A 23 -9.13 6.28 -4.73
C THR A 23 -9.93 5.15 -5.40
N ILE A 24 -9.35 3.96 -5.50
CA ILE A 24 -9.89 2.81 -6.24
C ILE A 24 -10.94 2.00 -5.48
N THR A 25 -11.09 2.22 -4.16
CA THR A 25 -11.86 1.39 -3.21
C THR A 25 -11.31 -0.03 -3.03
N PHE A 26 -11.71 -0.70 -1.96
CA PHE A 26 -11.25 -2.07 -1.67
C PHE A 26 -11.81 -3.09 -2.66
N GLU A 27 -13.01 -2.87 -3.19
CA GLU A 27 -13.65 -3.69 -4.20
C GLU A 27 -12.90 -3.62 -5.53
N GLY A 28 -12.55 -2.41 -5.98
CA GLY A 28 -11.77 -2.21 -7.20
C GLY A 28 -10.38 -2.83 -7.07
N LEU A 29 -9.70 -2.57 -5.95
CA LEU A 29 -8.40 -3.17 -5.66
C LEU A 29 -8.46 -4.71 -5.59
N ALA A 30 -9.51 -5.27 -5.00
CA ALA A 30 -9.69 -6.72 -4.89
C ALA A 30 -9.77 -7.41 -6.26
N LYS A 31 -10.47 -6.77 -7.21
CA LYS A 31 -10.58 -7.25 -8.59
C LYS A 31 -9.22 -7.28 -9.27
N GLU A 32 -8.47 -6.18 -9.21
CA GLU A 32 -7.15 -6.06 -9.85
C GLU A 32 -6.09 -6.96 -9.20
N LEU A 33 -6.14 -7.10 -7.87
CA LEU A 33 -5.18 -7.94 -7.13
C LEU A 33 -5.51 -9.44 -7.19
N GLY A 34 -6.70 -9.81 -7.69
CA GLY A 34 -7.19 -11.19 -7.70
C GLY A 34 -7.32 -11.77 -6.28
N LYS A 35 -7.68 -10.94 -5.29
CA LYS A 35 -7.82 -11.34 -3.88
C LYS A 35 -9.16 -10.88 -3.32
N PRO A 36 -9.81 -11.65 -2.42
CA PRO A 36 -11.06 -11.22 -1.81
C PRO A 36 -10.89 -9.91 -1.01
N SER A 37 -11.79 -8.94 -1.19
CA SER A 37 -11.77 -7.64 -0.48
C SER A 37 -11.65 -7.81 1.04
N LYS A 38 -12.39 -8.76 1.65
CA LYS A 38 -12.27 -9.10 3.08
C LYS A 38 -10.85 -9.48 3.51
N SER A 39 -10.11 -10.18 2.64
CA SER A 39 -8.71 -10.53 2.90
C SER A 39 -7.82 -9.30 2.91
N ILE A 40 -8.06 -8.36 1.99
CA ILE A 40 -7.32 -7.08 1.90
C ILE A 40 -7.61 -6.20 3.12
N HIS A 41 -8.88 -6.09 3.51
CA HIS A 41 -9.24 -5.41 4.76
C HIS A 41 -8.60 -6.05 5.99
N ARG A 42 -8.56 -7.39 6.08
CA ARG A 42 -7.96 -8.09 7.21
C ARG A 42 -6.45 -7.88 7.25
N MET A 43 -5.75 -8.03 6.11
CA MET A 43 -4.30 -7.91 6.05
C MET A 43 -3.84 -6.47 6.32
N LEU A 44 -4.59 -5.45 5.90
CA LEU A 44 -4.27 -4.05 6.19
C LEU A 44 -4.82 -3.56 7.53
N GLY A 45 -5.55 -4.40 8.28
CA GLY A 45 -6.10 -4.02 9.58
C GLY A 45 -5.02 -3.83 10.67
N PRO A 46 -5.39 -3.31 11.85
CA PRO A 46 -4.44 -3.05 12.95
C PRO A 46 -3.58 -4.26 13.32
N ARG A 47 -4.20 -5.44 13.44
CA ARG A 47 -3.53 -6.72 13.71
C ARG A 47 -3.16 -7.54 12.46
N GLY A 48 -3.43 -7.00 11.27
CA GLY A 48 -3.12 -7.65 10.01
C GLY A 48 -1.62 -7.66 9.72
N ASN A 49 -1.15 -8.71 9.05
CA ASN A 49 0.22 -8.80 8.57
C ASN A 49 0.19 -9.06 7.05
N PRO A 50 0.23 -8.02 6.22
CA PRO A 50 0.27 -8.18 4.78
C PRO A 50 1.68 -8.64 4.38
N ARG A 51 1.75 -9.71 3.58
CA ARG A 51 3.03 -10.14 2.99
C ARG A 51 3.57 -9.04 2.07
N ALA A 52 4.89 -8.97 1.92
CA ALA A 52 5.55 -8.03 1.02
C ALA A 52 4.96 -8.07 -0.39
N GLU A 53 4.70 -9.26 -0.93
CA GLU A 53 4.04 -9.44 -2.24
C GLU A 53 2.68 -8.75 -2.33
N SER A 54 1.92 -8.75 -1.24
CA SER A 54 0.61 -8.07 -1.19
C SER A 54 0.78 -6.57 -1.09
N ILE A 55 1.72 -6.07 -0.29
CA ILE A 55 2.03 -4.63 -0.20
C ILE A 55 2.49 -4.11 -1.57
N PHE A 56 3.48 -4.75 -2.20
CA PHE A 56 3.99 -4.31 -3.49
C PHE A 56 2.96 -4.46 -4.62
N GLY A 57 2.12 -5.50 -4.58
CA GLY A 57 1.00 -5.64 -5.51
C GLY A 57 0.00 -4.49 -5.40
N ILE A 58 -0.37 -4.10 -4.17
CA ILE A 58 -1.24 -2.94 -3.92
C ILE A 58 -0.59 -1.66 -4.45
N ILE A 59 0.68 -1.41 -4.11
CA ILE A 59 1.40 -0.22 -4.57
C ILE A 59 1.48 -0.15 -6.10
N LYS A 60 1.69 -1.29 -6.78
CA LYS A 60 1.69 -1.36 -8.24
C LYS A 60 0.34 -0.96 -8.84
N ILE A 61 -0.75 -1.48 -8.29
CA ILE A 61 -2.11 -1.18 -8.78
C ILE A 61 -2.43 0.29 -8.56
N LEU A 62 -2.12 0.85 -7.38
CA LEU A 62 -2.36 2.26 -7.07
C LEU A 62 -1.56 3.19 -8.00
N GLN A 63 -0.31 2.85 -8.32
CA GLN A 63 0.48 3.61 -9.28
C GLN A 63 -0.14 3.61 -10.68
N ALA A 64 -0.62 2.46 -11.16
CA ALA A 64 -1.28 2.35 -12.46
C ALA A 64 -2.63 3.09 -12.49
N TYR A 65 -3.39 3.06 -11.39
CA TYR A 65 -4.68 3.73 -11.29
C TYR A 65 -4.57 5.26 -11.34
N GLU A 66 -3.53 5.81 -10.73
CA GLU A 66 -3.29 7.25 -10.63
C GLU A 66 -2.37 7.80 -11.73
N ASP A 67 -1.89 6.93 -12.62
CA ASP A 67 -0.87 7.24 -13.64
C ASP A 67 0.39 7.91 -13.05
N VAL A 68 0.86 7.37 -11.92
CA VAL A 68 2.05 7.88 -11.20
C VAL A 68 3.14 6.80 -11.05
N GLN A 69 4.38 7.26 -10.91
CA GLN A 69 5.51 6.40 -10.56
C GLN A 69 6.15 6.85 -9.26
N LEU A 70 6.22 5.94 -8.29
CA LEU A 70 6.89 6.15 -7.03
C LEU A 70 8.36 5.77 -7.17
N GLN A 71 9.23 6.65 -6.72
CA GLN A 71 10.68 6.45 -6.70
C GLN A 71 11.21 6.61 -5.29
N VAL A 72 12.12 5.72 -4.90
CA VAL A 72 12.90 5.86 -3.66
C VAL A 72 14.26 6.43 -4.04
N LYS A 73 14.61 7.57 -3.44
CA LYS A 73 15.92 8.22 -3.62
C LYS A 73 16.65 8.21 -2.29
N ALA A 74 17.95 7.88 -2.33
CA ALA A 74 18.80 8.02 -1.16
C ALA A 74 18.95 9.52 -0.84
N ASN A 75 18.60 9.91 0.38
CA ASN A 75 18.89 11.25 0.86
C ASN A 75 20.25 11.21 1.57
N GLN A 76 21.33 11.34 0.78
CA GLN A 76 22.67 11.53 1.34
C GLN A 76 22.82 13.02 1.66
N PRO A 77 23.06 13.42 2.93
CA PRO A 77 23.55 14.76 3.18
C PRO A 77 24.90 14.88 2.46
N ALA A 78 25.08 15.95 1.69
CA ALA A 78 26.37 16.25 1.06
C ALA A 78 27.46 16.22 2.15
N ALA A 79 28.55 15.52 1.86
CA ALA A 79 29.69 15.35 2.75
C ALA A 79 30.34 16.69 3.12
#